data_AF-A0A0C9T1X6-F1
#
_entry.id   AF-A0A0C9T1X6-F1
#
_cell.length_a   1.000
_cell.length_b   1.000
_cell.length_c   1.000
_cell.angle_alpha   90.00
_cell.angle_beta   90.00
_cell.angle_gamma   90.00
#
_symmetry.space_group_name_H-M   'P 1'
#
loop_
_entity.id
_entity.type
_entity.pdbx_description
1 polymer ?
#
loop_
_entity_poly.entity_id
_entity_poly.type
_entity_poly.pdbx_seq_one_letter_code
_entity_poly.pdbx_strand_id
1 'polypeptide(L)'
;FGHVGDSALKMLISKGMVEGLDISGKSVHGQCEDCIFGKQARRPFDEVVEHETEVLERVHIDLWGPSQVQSKSGKQYMMTISD
;
A
#
# COMPACT_ATOMS: atom_id res chain seq x y z
N PHE A 1 -16.98 3.35 -16.03
CA PHE A 1 -16.38 4.64 -15.60
C PHE A 1 -15.05 4.35 -14.93
N GLY A 2 -13.93 4.91 -15.44
CA GLY A 2 -12.57 4.43 -15.15
C GLY A 2 -11.76 5.22 -14.10
N HIS A 3 -12.40 6.08 -13.29
CA HIS A 3 -11.72 6.87 -12.24
C HIS A 3 -10.39 7.49 -12.67
N VAL A 4 -10.34 8.02 -13.91
CA VAL A 4 -9.10 8.55 -14.50
C VAL A 4 -8.72 9.84 -13.78
N GLY A 5 -7.45 9.97 -13.42
CA GLY A 5 -6.98 11.16 -12.72
C GLY A 5 -7.01 12.41 -13.61
N ASP A 6 -7.26 13.57 -13.00
CA ASP A 6 -7.33 14.86 -13.69
C ASP A 6 -6.13 15.18 -14.57
N SER A 7 -4.92 14.83 -14.13
CA SER A 7 -3.69 15.03 -14.91
C SER A 7 -3.69 14.22 -16.19
N ALA A 8 -4.13 12.96 -16.13
CA ALA A 8 -4.25 12.08 -17.28
C ALA A 8 -5.36 12.56 -18.23
N LEU A 9 -6.52 13.00 -17.70
CA LEU A 9 -7.59 13.59 -18.52
C LEU A 9 -7.11 14.85 -19.27
N LYS A 10 -6.40 15.76 -18.58
CA LYS A 10 -5.81 16.95 -19.20
C LYS A 10 -4.80 16.61 -20.28
N MET A 11 -3.95 15.59 -20.05
CA MET A 11 -2.98 15.12 -21.05
C MET A 11 -3.67 14.57 -22.29
N LEU A 12 -4.73 13.78 -22.13
CA LEU A 12 -5.44 13.17 -23.24
C LEU A 12 -6.04 14.24 -24.17
N ILE A 13 -6.59 15.31 -23.58
CA ILE A 13 -7.14 16.45 -24.34
C ILE A 13 -6.01 17.26 -24.99
N SER A 14 -4.98 17.63 -24.24
CA SER A 14 -3.91 18.48 -24.77
C SER A 14 -3.12 17.82 -25.91
N LYS A 15 -3.07 16.49 -25.93
CA LYS A 15 -2.43 15.72 -27.00
C LYS A 15 -3.40 15.26 -28.10
N GLY A 16 -4.67 15.64 -28.04
CA GLY A 16 -5.68 15.24 -29.04
C GLY A 16 -5.86 13.73 -29.16
N MET A 17 -5.65 12.99 -28.07
CA MET A 17 -5.68 11.52 -28.06
C MET A 17 -7.10 10.94 -27.97
N VAL A 18 -8.12 11.80 -27.85
CA VAL A 18 -9.52 11.43 -27.69
C VAL A 18 -10.38 12.41 -28.48
N GLU A 19 -11.32 11.90 -29.28
CA GLU A 19 -12.31 12.70 -30.00
C GLU A 19 -13.61 12.80 -29.20
N GLY A 20 -14.28 13.96 -29.26
CA GLY A 20 -15.60 14.16 -28.63
C GLY A 20 -15.60 14.33 -27.11
N LEU A 21 -14.43 14.41 -26.46
CA LEU A 21 -14.32 14.68 -25.03
C LEU A 21 -14.30 16.20 -24.76
N ASP A 22 -15.40 16.72 -24.23
CA ASP A 22 -15.51 18.10 -23.73
C ASP A 22 -15.63 18.08 -22.20
N ILE A 23 -14.74 18.79 -21.50
CA ILE A 23 -14.78 18.90 -20.04
C ILE A 23 -15.46 20.23 -19.67
N SER A 24 -16.76 20.16 -19.37
CA SER A 24 -17.51 21.29 -18.84
C SER A 24 -17.33 21.40 -17.32
N GLY A 25 -16.66 22.46 -16.85
CA GLY A 25 -16.56 22.79 -15.42
C GLY A 25 -15.17 23.23 -14.97
N LYS A 26 -15.09 23.97 -13.85
CA LYS A 26 -13.80 24.19 -13.16
C LYS A 26 -13.30 22.83 -12.69
N SER A 27 -11.99 22.58 -12.83
CA SER A 27 -11.28 21.36 -12.42
C SER A 27 -11.96 20.65 -11.25
N VAL A 28 -12.22 19.36 -11.40
CA VAL A 28 -12.88 18.52 -10.41
C VAL A 28 -12.00 18.47 -9.16
N HIS A 29 -12.14 19.45 -8.27
CA HIS A 29 -11.76 19.35 -6.87
C HIS A 29 -12.78 18.47 -6.12
N GLY A 30 -13.38 17.51 -6.83
CA GLY A 30 -14.32 16.55 -6.30
C GLY A 30 -13.53 15.44 -5.63
N GLN A 31 -13.77 15.27 -4.33
CA GLN A 31 -13.32 14.12 -3.57
C GLN A 31 -14.15 12.91 -4.02
N CYS A 32 -13.72 12.24 -5.09
CA CYS A 32 -14.30 10.95 -5.45
C CYS A 32 -13.90 9.93 -4.37
N GLU A 33 -14.88 9.48 -3.58
CA GLU A 33 -14.67 8.56 -2.45
C GLU A 33 -13.93 7.29 -2.90
N ASP A 34 -14.37 6.67 -4.00
CA ASP A 34 -13.72 5.46 -4.54
C ASP A 34 -12.26 5.71 -4.97
N CYS A 35 -11.97 6.87 -5.57
CA CYS A 35 -10.59 7.26 -5.89
C CYS A 35 -9.75 7.44 -4.63
N ILE A 36 -10.32 8.03 -3.58
CA ILE A 36 -9.63 8.27 -2.32
C ILE A 36 -9.30 6.93 -1.64
N PHE A 37 -10.27 6.04 -1.51
CA PHE A 37 -10.04 4.71 -0.91
C PHE A 37 -9.15 3.83 -1.78
N GLY A 38 -9.29 3.89 -3.11
CA GLY A 38 -8.55 3.04 -4.04
C GLY A 38 -7.15 3.53 -4.39
N LYS A 39 -6.85 4.82 -4.26
CA LYS A 39 -5.55 5.44 -4.63
C LYS A 39 -4.86 6.18 -3.49
N GLN A 40 -5.31 6.00 -2.25
CA GLN A 40 -4.64 6.58 -1.09
C GLN A 40 -3.16 6.17 -1.06
N ALA A 41 -2.28 7.16 -0.92
CA ALA A 41 -0.88 6.91 -0.65
C ALA A 41 -0.70 6.56 0.83
N ARG A 42 0.13 5.55 1.11
CA ARG A 42 0.56 5.29 2.49
C ARG A 42 1.45 6.46 2.94
N ARG A 43 1.10 7.10 4.06
CA ARG A 43 1.97 8.09 4.69
C ARG A 43 3.30 7.42 5.09
N PRO A 44 4.46 8.05 4.81
CA PRO A 44 5.74 7.57 5.32
C PRO A 44 5.73 7.42 6.85
N PHE A 45 6.60 6.55 7.36
CA PHE A 45 6.87 6.52 8.79
C PHE A 45 7.72 7.74 9.16
N ASP A 46 7.27 8.50 10.15
CA ASP A 46 7.94 9.73 10.60
C ASP A 46 8.89 9.48 11.79
N GLU A 47 8.98 8.24 12.27
CA GLU A 47 9.78 7.86 13.43
C GLU A 47 11.26 7.66 13.07
N VAL A 48 12.14 8.21 13.91
CA VAL A 48 13.56 7.86 13.90
C VAL A 48 13.71 6.53 14.62
N VAL A 49 14.15 5.50 13.89
CA VAL A 49 14.40 4.18 14.46
C VAL A 49 15.81 4.17 15.05
N GLU A 50 15.91 4.02 16.37
CA GLU A 50 17.17 3.73 17.06
C GLU A 50 17.34 2.20 17.14
N HIS A 51 18.56 1.73 16.85
CA HIS A 51 18.93 0.32 16.97
C HIS A 51 19.46 0.04 18.36
N GLU A 52 19.23 -1.19 18.80
CA GLU A 52 19.77 -1.77 20.01
C GLU A 52 21.30 -1.79 19.97
N THR A 53 21.92 -1.47 21.10
CA THR A 53 23.38 -1.44 21.27
C THR A 53 23.91 -2.64 22.05
N GLU A 54 23.05 -3.31 22.81
CA GLU A 54 23.42 -4.45 23.66
C GLU A 54 22.76 -5.75 23.19
N VAL A 55 23.43 -6.87 23.42
CA VAL A 55 22.92 -8.21 23.08
C VAL A 55 21.68 -8.52 23.92
N LEU A 56 20.62 -9.05 23.30
CA LEU A 56 19.30 -9.28 23.91
C LEU A 56 18.58 -8.02 24.45
N GLU A 57 18.96 -6.80 24.05
CA GLU A 57 18.26 -5.58 24.45
C GLU A 57 16.80 -5.58 23.96
N ARG A 58 16.55 -6.17 22.80
CA ARG A 58 15.21 -6.45 22.27
C ARG A 58 15.18 -7.87 21.72
N VAL A 59 14.10 -8.58 21.98
CA VAL A 59 13.86 -9.91 21.41
C VAL A 59 12.53 -9.90 20.67
N HIS A 60 12.59 -10.21 19.39
CA HIS A 60 11.43 -10.38 18.53
C HIS A 60 10.99 -11.84 18.57
N ILE A 61 9.70 -12.05 18.88
CA ILE A 61 9.06 -13.36 18.86
C ILE A 61 7.91 -13.30 17.87
N ASP A 62 7.88 -14.25 16.96
CA ASP A 62 6.78 -14.43 16.01
C ASP A 62 6.31 -15.88 15.98
N LEU A 63 5.03 -16.08 15.66
CA LEU A 63 4.41 -17.39 15.52
C LEU A 63 3.97 -17.58 14.07
N TRP A 64 4.78 -18.32 13.33
CA TRP A 64 4.48 -18.70 11.95
C TRP A 64 3.55 -19.93 11.92
N GLY A 65 2.46 -19.84 11.17
CA GLY A 65 1.55 -20.96 10.87
C GLY A 65 0.07 -20.57 10.81
N PRO A 66 -0.83 -21.54 10.56
CA PRO A 66 -0.56 -22.96 10.35
C PRO A 66 0.07 -23.24 8.97
N SER A 67 1.10 -24.09 8.95
CA SER A 67 1.68 -24.62 7.71
C SER A 67 0.72 -25.58 7.02
N GLN A 68 0.61 -25.47 5.69
CA GLN A 68 -0.13 -26.44 4.88
C GLN A 68 0.44 -27.85 4.99
N VAL A 69 1.76 -27.97 5.19
CA VAL A 69 2.46 -29.26 5.34
C VAL A 69 3.00 -29.37 6.76
N GLN A 70 2.71 -30.48 7.43
CA GLN A 70 3.23 -30.73 8.77
C GLN A 70 4.76 -30.92 8.75
N SER A 71 5.41 -30.52 9.83
CA SER A 71 6.82 -30.87 10.06
C SER A 71 6.99 -32.39 10.13
N LYS A 72 8.24 -32.87 10.07
CA LYS A 72 8.54 -34.30 10.26
C LYS A 72 8.04 -34.86 11.59
N SER A 73 7.84 -34.01 12.60
CA SER A 73 7.30 -34.37 13.92
C SER A 73 5.80 -34.08 14.09
N GLY A 74 5.10 -33.78 12.99
CA GLY A 74 3.65 -33.55 12.98
C GLY A 74 3.20 -32.18 13.50
N LYS A 75 4.09 -31.17 13.51
CA LYS A 75 3.75 -29.81 13.97
C LYS A 75 3.35 -28.92 12.81
N GLN A 76 2.46 -27.95 13.06
CA GLN A 76 1.96 -27.00 12.05
C GLN A 76 2.36 -25.56 12.32
N TYR A 77 2.97 -25.28 13.47
CA TYR A 77 3.40 -23.95 13.86
C TYR A 77 4.89 -23.96 14.20
N MET A 78 5.54 -22.83 13.97
CA MET A 78 6.93 -22.57 14.34
C MET A 78 6.99 -21.22 15.05
N MET A 79 7.62 -21.20 16.22
CA MET A 79 7.94 -19.96 16.90
C MET A 79 9.36 -19.54 16.54
N THR A 80 9.52 -18.33 16.01
CA THR A 80 10.83 -17.74 15.76
C THR A 80 11.18 -16.77 16.87
N ILE A 81 12.42 -16.81 17.33
CA ILE A 81 12.96 -15.94 18.37
C ILE A 81 14.28 -15.40 17.82
N SER A 82 14.41 -14.08 17.78
CA SER A 82 15.63 -13.38 17.32
C SER A 82 15.87 -12.14 18.18
N ASP A 83 17.14 -11.88 18.49
CA ASP A 83 17.60 -10.62 19.05
C ASP A 83 18.23 -9.72 17.98
#